data_AF-A0A2S7XVQ7-F1
#
_entry.id   AF-A0A2S7XVQ7-F1
#
_cell.length_a   1.000
_cell.length_b   1.000
_cell.length_c   1.000
_cell.angle_alpha   90.00
_cell.angle_beta   90.00
_cell.angle_gamma   90.00
#
_symmetry.space_group_name_H-M   'P 1'
#
loop_
_entity.id
_entity.type
_entity.pdbx_description
1 polymer ?
#
loop_
_entity_poly.entity_id
_entity_poly.type
_entity_poly.pdbx_seq_one_letter_code
_entity_poly.pdbx_strand_id
1 'polypeptide(L)'
;MRASDLPRVLIGDPLRLEQILTNLSSNAVKFTESGSIEIVIRKLNETADRVHIEFRVRDTGIGLKKEQTSLLFQRFTQADSSITRRYGGTGLGLSICRHLVSMMGGEISVESRYGIGSTFSFNAWFGIAERSALSPKLVPEMVLNRAPAMPLEVVAVNDPEFKSILLELRRLAREHDPTAEDFLREKQLQCAAGLSAPVLAALKGHLEMYRFVKAVALLDGLIGESETLEMNNDNAWY
;
A
#
# COMPACT_ATOMS: atom_id res chain seq x y z
N MET A 1 22.51 14.81 -8.63
CA MET A 1 21.66 15.45 -9.67
C MET A 1 20.36 15.88 -9.01
N ARG A 2 19.79 17.00 -9.45
CA ARG A 2 18.62 17.63 -8.83
C ARG A 2 17.33 17.07 -9.45
N ALA A 3 16.21 17.16 -8.73
CA ALA A 3 14.88 16.76 -9.23
C ALA A 3 14.46 17.47 -10.53
N SER A 4 15.17 18.53 -10.94
CA SER A 4 14.97 19.29 -12.17
C SER A 4 15.21 18.52 -13.47
N ASP A 5 15.88 17.37 -13.40
CA ASP A 5 16.31 16.62 -14.61
C ASP A 5 15.31 15.51 -14.99
N LEU A 6 14.21 15.37 -14.24
CA LEU A 6 13.13 14.42 -14.52
C LEU A 6 12.00 15.09 -15.32
N PRO A 7 11.36 14.37 -16.26
CA PRO A 7 10.14 14.84 -16.91
C PRO A 7 9.06 15.19 -15.88
N ARG A 8 8.33 16.29 -16.11
CA ARG A 8 7.28 16.77 -15.19
C ARG A 8 6.09 15.81 -15.08
N VAL A 9 5.85 15.01 -16.11
CA VAL A 9 4.74 14.06 -16.18
C VAL A 9 5.27 12.73 -16.67
N LEU A 10 5.11 11.72 -15.84
CA LEU A 10 5.47 10.33 -16.11
C LEU A 10 4.19 9.53 -16.35
N ILE A 11 4.25 8.60 -17.29
CA ILE A 11 3.21 7.63 -17.56
C ILE A 11 3.65 6.30 -16.93
N GLY A 12 2.87 5.77 -16.01
CA GLY A 12 3.16 4.52 -15.33
C GLY A 12 2.02 4.11 -14.44
N ASP A 13 2.27 3.15 -13.54
CA ASP A 13 1.31 2.73 -12.53
C ASP A 13 1.64 3.44 -11.19
N PRO A 14 0.96 4.55 -10.86
CA PRO A 14 1.23 5.31 -9.65
C PRO A 14 0.91 4.50 -8.39
N LEU A 15 -0.09 3.62 -8.44
CA LEU A 15 -0.51 2.79 -7.31
C LEU A 15 0.58 1.79 -6.91
N ARG A 16 1.24 1.17 -7.89
CA ARG A 16 2.35 0.23 -7.61
C ARG A 16 3.60 0.95 -7.14
N LEU A 17 3.89 2.12 -7.70
CA LEU A 17 5.01 2.94 -7.23
C LEU A 17 4.80 3.39 -5.77
N GLU A 18 3.60 3.84 -5.44
CA GLU A 18 3.20 4.19 -4.07
C GLU A 18 3.33 2.99 -3.13
N GLN A 19 2.84 1.81 -3.53
CA GLN A 19 2.93 0.59 -2.75
C GLN A 19 4.38 0.22 -2.41
N ILE A 20 5.31 0.29 -3.38
CA ILE A 20 6.73 0.02 -3.16
C ILE A 20 7.32 1.05 -2.19
N LEU A 21 7.11 2.35 -2.45
CA LEU A 21 7.69 3.42 -1.64
C LEU A 21 7.17 3.42 -0.21
N THR A 22 5.88 3.17 -0.01
CA THR A 22 5.27 3.05 1.32
C THR A 22 5.84 1.86 2.08
N ASN A 23 6.03 0.70 1.42
CA ASN A 23 6.62 -0.46 2.07
C ASN A 23 8.05 -0.19 2.55
N LEU A 24 8.89 0.37 1.67
CA LEU A 24 10.28 0.67 2.01
C LEU A 24 10.38 1.77 3.07
N SER A 25 9.54 2.80 2.99
CA SER A 25 9.53 3.90 3.96
C SER A 25 9.01 3.47 5.32
N SER A 26 7.97 2.63 5.36
CA SER A 26 7.46 2.06 6.61
C SER A 26 8.52 1.17 7.29
N ASN A 27 9.26 0.36 6.51
CA ASN A 27 10.40 -0.38 7.05
C ASN A 27 11.47 0.57 7.62
N ALA A 28 11.82 1.64 6.90
CA ALA A 28 12.79 2.62 7.37
C ALA A 28 12.37 3.27 8.71
N VAL A 29 11.11 3.71 8.83
CA VAL A 29 10.54 4.28 10.07
C VAL A 29 10.57 3.27 11.20
N LYS A 30 10.11 2.05 10.94
CA LYS A 30 10.03 0.98 11.94
C LYS A 30 11.39 0.60 12.54
N PHE A 31 12.45 0.60 11.74
CA PHE A 31 13.77 0.15 12.16
C PHE A 31 14.72 1.29 12.53
N THR A 32 14.24 2.53 12.50
CA THR A 32 14.98 3.75 12.89
C THR A 32 14.31 4.41 14.07
N GLU A 33 14.66 3.98 15.27
CA GLU A 33 14.15 4.56 16.51
C GLU A 33 14.59 6.03 16.69
N SER A 34 15.83 6.33 16.29
CA SER A 34 16.36 7.69 16.22
C SER A 34 17.29 7.86 15.03
N GLY A 35 17.28 9.04 14.41
CA GLY A 35 18.10 9.35 13.24
C GLY A 35 17.30 9.94 12.09
N SER A 36 17.67 9.59 10.85
CA SER A 36 17.09 10.21 9.65
C SER A 36 16.70 9.19 8.60
N ILE A 37 15.67 9.53 7.83
CA ILE A 37 15.24 8.78 6.65
C ILE A 37 15.28 9.74 5.46
N GLU A 38 15.88 9.30 4.37
CA GLU A 38 16.06 10.07 3.14
C GLU A 38 15.51 9.28 1.95
N ILE A 39 14.68 9.93 1.13
CA ILE A 39 14.23 9.40 -0.15
C ILE A 39 14.95 10.15 -1.28
N VAL A 40 15.72 9.42 -2.07
CA VAL A 40 16.51 9.96 -3.18
C VAL A 40 15.96 9.41 -4.49
N ILE A 41 15.72 10.31 -5.45
CA ILE A 41 15.27 9.96 -6.79
C ILE A 41 16.32 10.40 -7.80
N ARG A 42 16.71 9.50 -8.71
CA ARG A 42 17.74 9.76 -9.73
C ARG A 42 17.30 9.23 -11.09
N LYS A 43 17.51 10.04 -12.12
CA LYS A 43 17.42 9.56 -13.51
C LYS A 43 18.65 8.70 -13.80
N LEU A 44 18.45 7.46 -14.24
CA LEU A 44 19.52 6.57 -14.70
C LEU A 44 19.74 6.71 -16.20
N ASN A 45 18.66 6.70 -16.98
CA ASN A 45 18.69 6.78 -18.43
C ASN A 45 17.39 7.36 -18.98
N GLU A 46 17.39 7.77 -20.25
CA GLU A 46 16.23 8.33 -20.94
C GLU A 46 16.27 7.92 -22.43
N THR A 47 15.13 7.48 -22.94
CA THR A 47 14.86 7.30 -24.38
C THR A 47 13.90 8.40 -24.85
N ALA A 48 13.55 8.40 -26.14
CA ALA A 48 12.61 9.39 -26.67
C ALA A 48 11.23 9.38 -25.97
N ASP A 49 10.79 8.21 -25.51
CA ASP A 49 9.45 7.93 -25.02
C ASP A 49 9.40 7.45 -23.56
N ARG A 50 10.55 7.12 -22.95
CA ARG A 50 10.63 6.55 -21.60
C ARG A 50 11.81 7.08 -20.81
N VAL A 51 11.69 7.04 -19.48
CA VAL A 51 12.76 7.38 -18.55
C VAL A 51 12.94 6.23 -17.54
N HIS A 52 14.20 5.90 -17.27
CA HIS A 52 14.58 4.93 -16.25
C HIS A 52 14.98 5.67 -14.99
N ILE A 53 14.26 5.42 -13.89
CA ILE A 53 14.41 6.16 -12.64
C ILE A 53 14.79 5.18 -11.53
N GLU A 54 15.80 5.56 -10.75
CA GLU A 54 16.16 4.93 -9.49
C GLU A 54 15.55 5.69 -8.32
N PHE A 55 15.02 4.94 -7.37
CA PHE A 55 14.54 5.40 -6.08
C PHE A 55 15.37 4.73 -5.00
N ARG A 56 15.81 5.50 -4.01
CA ARG A 56 16.50 4.99 -2.83
C ARG A 56 15.80 5.47 -1.58
N VAL A 57 15.56 4.56 -0.64
CA VAL A 57 15.11 4.86 0.72
C VAL A 57 16.26 4.50 1.65
N ARG A 58 16.88 5.52 2.22
CA ARG A 58 18.01 5.39 3.14
C ARG A 58 17.56 5.69 4.56
N ASP A 59 17.99 4.87 5.49
CA ASP A 59 17.77 5.05 6.91
C ASP A 59 19.09 4.95 7.70
N THR A 60 19.10 5.46 8.92
CA THR A 60 20.23 5.34 9.87
C THR A 60 19.88 4.42 11.04
N GLY A 61 18.95 3.48 10.83
CA GLY A 61 18.43 2.60 11.85
C GLY A 61 19.40 1.47 12.21
N ILE A 62 18.85 0.41 12.81
CA ILE A 62 19.65 -0.72 13.32
C ILE A 62 20.43 -1.47 12.24
N GLY A 63 20.08 -1.30 10.95
CA GLY A 63 20.68 -2.02 9.84
C GLY A 63 20.51 -3.54 9.91
N LEU A 64 21.18 -4.23 8.99
CA LEU A 64 21.07 -5.68 8.79
C LEU A 64 22.46 -6.32 8.87
N LYS A 65 22.52 -7.55 9.40
CA LYS A 65 23.70 -8.41 9.28
C LYS A 65 23.77 -9.02 7.87
N LYS A 66 24.98 -9.38 7.44
CA LYS A 66 25.26 -9.88 6.08
C LYS A 66 24.43 -11.11 5.70
N GLU A 67 24.16 -11.97 6.68
CA GLU A 67 23.36 -13.18 6.51
C GLU A 67 21.89 -12.83 6.23
N GLN A 68 21.38 -11.76 6.84
CA GLN A 68 20.00 -11.29 6.64
C GLN A 68 19.84 -10.66 5.24
N THR A 69 20.82 -9.86 4.80
CA THR A 69 20.85 -9.22 3.47
C THR A 69 20.74 -10.25 2.34
N SER A 70 21.38 -11.41 2.50
CA SER A 70 21.44 -12.47 1.48
C SER A 70 20.12 -13.23 1.32
N LEU A 71 19.26 -13.19 2.35
CA LEU A 71 17.98 -13.92 2.40
C LEU A 71 16.78 -13.02 2.10
N LEU A 72 16.96 -11.70 2.18
CA LEU A 72 15.89 -10.68 2.15
C LEU A 72 15.01 -10.70 0.90
N PHE A 73 15.56 -11.10 -0.25
CA PHE A 73 14.84 -11.18 -1.52
C PHE A 73 14.59 -12.61 -2.00
N GLN A 74 14.98 -13.63 -1.23
CA GLN A 74 14.69 -15.01 -1.61
C GLN A 74 13.19 -15.27 -1.50
N ARG A 75 12.65 -16.10 -2.42
CA ARG A 75 11.22 -16.43 -2.42
C ARG A 75 10.88 -17.05 -1.07
N PHE A 76 9.87 -16.50 -0.39
CA PHE A 76 9.25 -17.16 0.75
C PHE A 76 8.59 -18.44 0.26
N THR A 77 9.31 -19.56 0.34
CA THR A 77 8.66 -20.86 0.33
C THR A 77 7.89 -20.93 1.65
N GLN A 78 6.56 -21.14 1.57
CA GLN A 78 5.59 -21.17 2.68
C GLN A 78 5.83 -22.28 3.72
N ALA A 79 7.08 -22.68 3.99
CA ALA A 79 7.43 -23.75 4.92
C ALA A 79 8.25 -23.28 6.14
N ASP A 80 8.77 -22.05 6.17
CA ASP A 80 9.66 -21.62 7.25
C ASP A 80 9.05 -20.51 8.12
N SER A 81 8.05 -20.91 8.92
CA SER A 81 7.37 -20.09 9.93
C SER A 81 8.30 -19.59 11.06
N SER A 82 9.58 -20.00 11.05
CA SER A 82 10.57 -19.68 12.07
C SER A 82 11.24 -18.31 11.87
N ILE A 83 11.35 -17.83 10.62
CA ILE A 83 12.05 -16.57 10.29
C ILE A 83 11.16 -15.35 10.53
N THR A 84 9.86 -15.47 10.23
CA THR A 84 8.82 -14.44 10.36
C THR A 84 8.64 -13.94 11.79
N ARG A 85 8.86 -14.82 12.79
CA ARG A 85 8.77 -14.48 14.22
C ARG A 85 10.01 -13.75 14.77
N ARG A 86 11.21 -13.98 14.23
CA ARG A 86 12.44 -13.37 14.77
C ARG A 86 12.67 -11.92 14.34
N TYR A 87 12.06 -11.48 13.24
CA TYR A 87 12.31 -10.16 12.65
C TYR A 87 11.06 -9.27 12.53
N GLY A 88 9.97 -9.68 13.20
CA GLY A 88 8.82 -8.83 13.46
C GLY A 88 8.03 -8.41 12.23
N GLY A 89 7.75 -9.30 11.28
CA GLY A 89 6.89 -8.99 10.12
C GLY A 89 6.68 -10.20 9.23
N THR A 90 5.67 -10.18 8.34
CA THR A 90 5.30 -11.31 7.46
C THR A 90 6.38 -11.67 6.44
N GLY A 91 7.36 -10.79 6.20
CA GLY A 91 8.37 -10.94 5.15
C GLY A 91 7.83 -10.74 3.72
N LEU A 92 6.52 -10.65 3.57
CA LEU A 92 5.84 -10.52 2.28
C LEU A 92 6.12 -9.17 1.61
N GLY A 93 6.24 -8.09 2.39
CA GLY A 93 6.40 -6.74 1.85
C GLY A 93 7.52 -6.58 0.81
N LEU A 94 8.71 -7.13 1.09
CA LEU A 94 9.86 -6.99 0.20
C LEU A 94 9.81 -7.96 -0.99
N SER A 95 9.15 -9.11 -0.83
CA SER A 95 8.91 -10.02 -1.96
C SER A 95 7.86 -9.48 -2.93
N ILE A 96 6.84 -8.79 -2.42
CA ILE A 96 5.88 -8.02 -3.23
C ILE A 96 6.61 -6.87 -3.94
N CYS A 97 7.43 -6.09 -3.23
CA CYS A 97 8.22 -5.02 -3.86
C CYS A 97 9.06 -5.56 -5.03
N ARG A 98 9.75 -6.69 -4.84
CA ARG A 98 10.52 -7.33 -5.90
C ARG A 98 9.65 -7.70 -7.10
N HIS A 99 8.48 -8.29 -6.88
CA HIS A 99 7.55 -8.64 -7.95
C HIS A 99 7.06 -7.41 -8.72
N LEU A 100 6.61 -6.36 -8.02
CA LEU A 100 6.13 -5.12 -8.62
C LEU A 100 7.23 -4.42 -9.43
N VAL A 101 8.43 -4.29 -8.85
CA VAL A 101 9.59 -3.71 -9.53
C VAL A 101 9.96 -4.50 -10.79
N SER A 102 9.87 -5.83 -10.75
CA SER A 102 10.12 -6.67 -11.92
C SER A 102 9.06 -6.44 -13.02
N MET A 103 7.78 -6.31 -12.66
CA MET A 103 6.71 -5.96 -13.61
C MET A 103 6.88 -4.57 -14.22
N MET A 104 7.49 -3.64 -13.46
CA MET A 104 7.85 -2.30 -13.94
C MET A 104 9.16 -2.28 -14.75
N GLY A 105 9.74 -3.46 -15.04
CA GLY A 105 10.92 -3.62 -15.87
C GLY A 105 12.23 -3.21 -15.19
N GLY A 106 12.29 -3.25 -13.87
CA GLY A 106 13.49 -2.88 -13.13
C GLY A 106 13.91 -3.89 -12.08
N GLU A 107 14.81 -3.46 -11.21
CA GLU A 107 15.45 -4.29 -10.18
C GLU A 107 15.42 -3.62 -8.82
N ILE A 108 15.42 -4.42 -7.75
CA ILE A 108 15.48 -3.97 -6.36
C ILE A 108 16.69 -4.60 -5.65
N SER A 109 17.37 -3.81 -4.83
CA SER A 109 18.56 -4.19 -4.08
C SER A 109 18.57 -3.53 -2.69
N VAL A 110 19.48 -4.00 -1.83
CA VAL A 110 19.69 -3.41 -0.50
C VAL A 110 21.18 -3.40 -0.17
N GLU A 111 21.63 -2.27 0.36
CA GLU A 111 22.94 -2.12 1.01
C GLU A 111 22.68 -1.82 2.48
N SER A 112 23.26 -2.58 3.40
CA SER A 112 23.00 -2.38 4.82
C SER A 112 24.17 -2.82 5.67
N ARG A 113 24.37 -2.15 6.81
CA ARG A 113 25.36 -2.51 7.81
C ARG A 113 24.75 -2.41 9.20
N TYR A 114 24.85 -3.52 9.94
CA TYR A 114 24.36 -3.60 11.31
C TYR A 114 24.94 -2.47 12.19
N GLY A 115 24.05 -1.76 12.88
CA GLY A 115 24.32 -0.59 13.72
C GLY A 115 24.54 0.73 12.99
N ILE A 116 24.42 0.77 11.65
CA ILE A 116 24.65 2.00 10.85
C ILE A 116 23.41 2.41 10.05
N GLY A 117 22.65 1.45 9.54
CA GLY A 117 21.43 1.70 8.77
C GLY A 117 21.37 0.90 7.47
N SER A 118 20.36 1.18 6.67
CA SER A 118 20.13 0.51 5.38
C SER A 118 19.83 1.50 4.25
N THR A 119 20.04 1.06 3.03
CA THR A 119 19.64 1.75 1.80
C THR A 119 19.00 0.72 0.88
N PHE A 120 17.68 0.80 0.77
CA PHE A 120 16.92 0.03 -0.21
C PHE A 120 16.84 0.83 -1.49
N SER A 121 17.21 0.22 -2.62
CA SER A 121 17.20 0.87 -3.92
C SER A 121 16.36 0.05 -4.88
N PHE A 122 15.50 0.69 -5.67
CA PHE A 122 14.89 0.06 -6.82
C PHE A 122 14.90 0.98 -8.02
N ASN A 123 14.83 0.42 -9.21
CA ASN A 123 14.65 1.17 -10.44
C ASN A 123 13.42 0.71 -11.20
N ALA A 124 12.86 1.58 -12.05
CA ALA A 124 11.69 1.29 -12.85
C ALA A 124 11.65 2.19 -14.09
N TRP A 125 11.00 1.70 -15.15
CA TRP A 125 10.81 2.46 -16.38
C TRP A 125 9.43 3.09 -16.44
N PHE A 126 9.38 4.37 -16.80
CA PHE A 126 8.16 5.15 -16.97
C PHE A 126 8.10 5.72 -18.38
N GLY A 127 6.90 5.88 -18.94
CA GLY A 127 6.70 6.65 -20.17
C GLY A 127 6.84 8.15 -19.91
N ILE A 128 7.16 8.91 -20.95
CA ILE A 128 7.24 10.38 -20.94
C ILE A 128 6.03 10.91 -21.70
N ALA A 129 5.23 11.76 -21.07
CA ALA A 129 4.15 12.43 -21.78
C ALA A 129 4.72 13.61 -22.61
N GLU A 130 4.47 13.62 -23.93
CA GLU A 130 4.81 14.78 -24.75
C GLU A 130 3.97 15.99 -24.34
N ARG A 131 4.64 17.16 -24.24
CA ARG A 131 4.02 18.43 -23.84
C ARG A 131 2.85 18.86 -24.75
N SER A 132 2.80 18.34 -25.99
CA SER A 132 1.76 18.62 -26.99
C SER A 132 0.49 17.77 -26.85
N ALA A 133 0.51 16.70 -26.06
CA ALA A 133 -0.65 15.83 -25.84
C ALA A 133 -1.55 16.27 -24.67
N LEU A 134 -1.19 17.37 -23.99
CA LEU A 134 -1.98 17.96 -22.91
C LEU A 134 -3.14 18.80 -23.48
N SER A 135 -4.06 18.16 -24.20
CA SER A 135 -5.44 18.64 -24.25
C SER A 135 -6.07 18.36 -22.88
N PRO A 136 -6.72 19.33 -22.20
CA PRO A 136 -7.38 19.11 -20.91
C PRO A 136 -8.65 18.23 -20.98
N LYS A 137 -8.78 17.36 -21.98
CA LYS A 137 -9.90 16.45 -22.14
C LYS A 137 -9.39 15.02 -22.15
N LEU A 138 -9.69 14.32 -21.04
CA LEU A 138 -9.91 12.89 -20.85
C LEU A 138 -9.33 12.45 -19.48
N VAL A 139 -9.91 12.99 -18.41
CA VAL A 139 -10.50 12.02 -17.47
C VAL A 139 -11.64 11.40 -18.26
N PRO A 140 -11.63 10.08 -18.55
CA PRO A 140 -12.90 9.41 -18.67
C PRO A 140 -13.62 9.79 -17.38
N GLU A 141 -14.72 10.51 -17.52
CA GLU A 141 -15.75 10.51 -16.51
C GLU A 141 -16.09 9.02 -16.39
N MET A 142 -15.38 8.33 -15.51
CA MET A 142 -15.71 6.99 -15.09
C MET A 142 -17.10 7.20 -14.54
N VAL A 143 -18.08 6.89 -15.37
CA VAL A 143 -19.46 6.73 -14.98
C VAL A 143 -19.37 5.81 -13.80
N LEU A 144 -19.43 6.41 -12.62
CA LEU A 144 -19.66 5.72 -11.39
C LEU A 144 -21.04 5.15 -11.64
N ASN A 145 -21.09 3.92 -12.19
CA ASN A 145 -22.27 3.10 -12.12
C ASN A 145 -22.50 3.01 -10.62
N ARG A 146 -23.33 3.93 -10.12
CA ARG A 146 -23.94 3.84 -8.81
C ARG A 146 -24.69 2.53 -8.93
N ALA A 147 -24.07 1.44 -8.43
CA ALA A 147 -24.83 0.29 -8.03
C ALA A 147 -25.97 0.88 -7.19
N PRO A 148 -27.24 0.56 -7.52
CA PRO A 148 -28.36 1.10 -6.77
C PRO A 148 -28.06 0.87 -5.29
N ALA A 149 -28.30 1.89 -4.46
CA ALA A 149 -28.17 1.78 -3.02
C ALA A 149 -29.12 0.69 -2.55
N MET A 150 -28.65 -0.55 -2.54
CA MET A 150 -29.36 -1.67 -1.94
C MET A 150 -29.24 -1.45 -0.44
N PRO A 151 -30.37 -1.42 0.29
CA PRO A 151 -30.33 -1.48 1.74
C PRO A 151 -29.65 -2.81 2.09
N LEU A 152 -28.45 -2.72 2.64
CA LEU A 152 -27.71 -3.87 3.12
C LEU A 152 -28.36 -4.34 4.41
N GLU A 153 -29.20 -5.37 4.34
CA GLU A 153 -29.58 -6.14 5.53
C GLU A 153 -28.34 -6.87 6.05
N VAL A 154 -27.70 -6.26 7.04
CA VAL A 154 -26.60 -6.87 7.80
C VAL A 154 -27.25 -7.81 8.81
N VAL A 155 -27.31 -9.10 8.49
CA VAL A 155 -27.62 -10.12 9.49
C VAL A 155 -26.38 -10.27 10.35
N ALA A 156 -26.38 -9.60 11.51
CA ALA A 156 -25.33 -9.78 12.51
C ALA A 156 -25.34 -11.23 12.99
N VAL A 157 -24.43 -12.04 12.47
CA VAL A 157 -24.10 -13.31 13.10
C VAL A 157 -23.44 -12.93 14.43
N ASN A 158 -24.11 -13.23 15.55
CA ASN A 158 -23.62 -13.02 16.92
C ASN A 158 -22.47 -13.99 17.25
N ASP A 159 -21.43 -13.99 16.42
CA ASP A 159 -20.20 -14.74 16.62
C ASP A 159 -19.12 -13.78 17.16
N PRO A 160 -18.69 -13.95 18.43
CA PRO A 160 -17.62 -13.15 19.03
C PRO A 160 -16.32 -13.16 18.21
N GLU A 161 -16.01 -14.25 17.51
CA GLU A 161 -14.83 -14.38 16.67
C GLU A 161 -14.95 -13.50 15.43
N PHE A 162 -16.13 -13.48 14.81
CA PHE A 162 -16.41 -12.63 13.65
C PHE A 162 -16.34 -11.13 13.99
N LYS A 163 -16.89 -10.73 15.15
CA LYS A 163 -16.78 -9.35 15.62
C LYS A 163 -15.33 -8.91 15.87
N SER A 164 -14.49 -9.81 16.39
CA SER A 164 -13.05 -9.57 16.57
C SER A 164 -12.35 -9.30 15.23
N ILE A 165 -12.70 -10.06 14.18
CA ILE A 165 -12.16 -9.86 12.82
C ILE A 165 -12.54 -8.48 12.27
N LEU A 166 -13.80 -8.06 12.42
CA LEU A 166 -14.25 -6.74 11.96
C LEU A 166 -13.56 -5.60 12.72
N LEU A 167 -13.38 -5.74 14.04
CA LEU A 167 -12.68 -4.75 14.86
C LEU A 167 -11.21 -4.62 14.46
N GLU A 168 -10.54 -5.74 14.17
CA GLU A 168 -9.15 -5.72 13.73
C GLU A 168 -9.02 -5.14 12.32
N LEU A 169 -9.90 -5.50 11.39
CA LEU A 169 -9.97 -4.85 10.07
C LEU A 169 -10.18 -3.33 10.18
N ARG A 170 -11.02 -2.90 11.13
CA ARG A 170 -11.26 -1.48 11.38
C ARG A 170 -10.01 -0.80 11.93
N ARG A 171 -9.34 -1.43 12.90
CA ARG A 171 -8.09 -0.91 13.48
C ARG A 171 -7.04 -0.71 12.41
N LEU A 172 -6.78 -1.75 11.61
CA LEU A 172 -5.85 -1.73 10.48
C LEU A 172 -6.25 -0.64 9.47
N ALA A 173 -7.52 -0.55 9.09
CA ALA A 173 -7.97 0.47 8.15
C ALA A 173 -7.86 1.90 8.72
N ARG A 174 -8.12 2.14 10.02
CA ARG A 174 -7.94 3.46 10.66
C ARG A 174 -6.48 3.88 10.71
N GLU A 175 -5.59 2.94 10.97
CA GLU A 175 -4.13 3.14 10.93
C GLU A 175 -3.58 3.27 9.50
N HIS A 176 -4.44 3.18 8.49
CA HIS A 176 -4.06 3.11 7.08
C HIS A 176 -3.05 1.99 6.82
N ASP A 177 -3.17 0.89 7.58
CA ASP A 177 -2.28 -0.25 7.52
C ASP A 177 -2.56 -1.03 6.21
N PRO A 178 -1.58 -1.11 5.29
CA PRO A 178 -1.74 -1.79 4.02
C PRO A 178 -1.92 -3.32 4.18
N THR A 179 -1.64 -3.89 5.36
CA THR A 179 -1.87 -5.31 5.65
C THR A 179 -3.34 -5.65 5.89
N ALA A 180 -4.23 -4.65 5.94
CA ALA A 180 -5.68 -4.87 6.06
C ALA A 180 -6.23 -5.77 4.95
N GLU A 181 -5.73 -5.65 3.71
CA GLU A 181 -6.12 -6.52 2.58
C GLU A 181 -5.68 -7.97 2.81
N ASP A 182 -4.43 -8.17 3.22
CA ASP A 182 -3.87 -9.49 3.51
C ASP A 182 -4.63 -10.16 4.66
N PHE A 183 -4.95 -9.39 5.70
CA PHE A 183 -5.76 -9.86 6.83
C PHE A 183 -7.17 -10.26 6.38
N LEU A 184 -7.83 -9.45 5.54
CA LEU A 184 -9.13 -9.80 4.96
C LEU A 184 -9.05 -11.07 4.12
N ARG A 185 -7.96 -11.26 3.35
CA ARG A 185 -7.74 -12.44 2.52
C ARG A 185 -7.53 -13.69 3.36
N GLU A 186 -6.77 -13.61 4.45
CA GLU A 186 -6.59 -14.71 5.39
C GLU A 186 -7.91 -15.12 6.05
N LYS A 187 -8.73 -14.13 6.42
CA LYS A 187 -10.03 -14.34 7.06
C LYS A 187 -11.20 -14.43 6.07
N GLN A 188 -10.95 -14.63 4.78
CA GLN A 188 -11.97 -14.54 3.74
C GLN A 188 -13.12 -15.53 3.95
N LEU A 189 -12.86 -16.75 4.45
CA LEU A 189 -13.90 -17.74 4.72
C LEU A 189 -14.80 -17.32 5.88
N GLN A 190 -14.22 -16.83 6.97
CA GLN A 190 -14.95 -16.30 8.13
C GLN A 190 -15.77 -15.06 7.74
N CYS A 191 -15.17 -14.17 6.95
CA CYS A 191 -15.87 -13.00 6.43
C CYS A 191 -17.00 -13.37 5.47
N ALA A 192 -16.82 -14.38 4.61
CA ALA A 192 -17.88 -14.85 3.70
C ALA A 192 -19.02 -15.57 4.44
N ALA A 193 -18.75 -16.11 5.63
CA ALA A 193 -19.79 -16.71 6.49
C ALA A 193 -20.64 -15.66 7.21
N GLY A 194 -20.06 -14.50 7.55
CA GLY A 194 -20.73 -13.42 8.29
C GLY A 194 -21.15 -12.20 7.47
N LEU A 195 -20.67 -12.04 6.24
CA LEU A 195 -20.98 -10.93 5.33
C LEU A 195 -21.64 -11.43 4.05
N SER A 196 -22.58 -10.66 3.52
CA SER A 196 -23.08 -10.91 2.18
C SER A 196 -21.97 -10.67 1.13
N ALA A 197 -22.03 -11.42 0.03
CA ALA A 197 -21.05 -11.31 -1.05
C ALA A 197 -20.81 -9.87 -1.57
N PRO A 198 -21.85 -9.02 -1.71
CA PRO A 198 -21.65 -7.61 -2.10
C PRO A 198 -20.85 -6.80 -1.08
N VAL A 199 -21.08 -7.00 0.23
CA VAL A 199 -20.34 -6.30 1.29
C VAL A 199 -18.88 -6.71 1.29
N LEU A 200 -18.63 -8.02 1.22
CA LEU A 200 -17.28 -8.54 1.19
C LEU A 200 -16.51 -8.04 -0.04
N ALA A 201 -17.15 -7.99 -1.21
CA ALA A 201 -16.57 -7.43 -2.42
C ALA A 201 -16.29 -5.93 -2.30
N ALA A 202 -17.19 -5.15 -1.70
CA ALA A 202 -17.00 -3.72 -1.48
C ALA A 202 -15.85 -3.45 -0.50
N LEU A 203 -15.81 -4.17 0.63
CA LEU A 203 -14.74 -4.06 1.62
C LEU A 203 -13.39 -4.40 1.00
N LYS A 204 -13.31 -5.53 0.29
CA LYS A 204 -12.10 -5.95 -0.45
C LYS A 204 -11.65 -4.87 -1.43
N GLY A 205 -12.57 -4.37 -2.27
CA GLY A 205 -12.27 -3.33 -3.24
C GLY A 205 -11.83 -2.00 -2.60
N HIS A 206 -12.32 -1.66 -1.41
CA HIS A 206 -11.84 -0.50 -0.67
C HIS A 206 -10.43 -0.70 -0.13
N LEU A 207 -10.11 -1.87 0.44
CA LEU A 207 -8.78 -2.17 0.95
C LEU A 207 -7.74 -2.31 -0.19
N GLU A 208 -8.08 -3.00 -1.28
CA GLU A 208 -7.23 -3.14 -2.48
C GLU A 208 -6.89 -1.79 -3.14
N MET A 209 -7.80 -0.83 -3.04
CA MET A 209 -7.63 0.52 -3.60
C MET A 209 -7.20 1.55 -2.55
N TYR A 210 -6.79 1.12 -1.35
CA TYR A 210 -6.37 2.00 -0.23
C TYR A 210 -7.40 3.08 0.15
N ARG A 211 -8.69 2.82 -0.10
CA ARG A 211 -9.80 3.72 0.26
C ARG A 211 -10.17 3.50 1.73
N PHE A 212 -9.21 3.67 2.62
CA PHE A 212 -9.34 3.36 4.05
C PHE A 212 -10.49 4.07 4.73
N VAL A 213 -10.72 5.35 4.41
CA VAL A 213 -11.88 6.11 4.93
C VAL A 213 -13.21 5.42 4.58
N LYS A 214 -13.35 4.88 3.37
CA LYS A 214 -14.55 4.16 2.93
C LYS A 214 -14.63 2.77 3.54
N ALA A 215 -13.50 2.08 3.69
CA ALA A 215 -13.43 0.80 4.38
C ALA A 215 -13.85 0.94 5.86
N VAL A 216 -13.35 1.96 6.56
CA VAL A 216 -13.71 2.26 7.95
C VAL A 216 -15.20 2.58 8.08
N ALA A 217 -15.76 3.44 7.23
CA ALA A 217 -17.19 3.75 7.26
C ALA A 217 -18.07 2.50 7.06
N LEU A 218 -17.67 1.60 6.16
CA LEU A 218 -18.36 0.33 5.94
C LEU A 218 -18.22 -0.60 7.15
N LEU A 219 -17.03 -0.69 7.77
CA LEU A 219 -16.78 -1.51 8.96
C LEU A 219 -17.52 -0.98 10.19
N ASP A 220 -17.59 0.34 10.39
CA ASP A 220 -18.34 0.98 11.48
C ASP A 220 -19.84 0.65 11.38
N GLY A 221 -20.40 0.70 10.16
CA GLY A 221 -21.77 0.28 9.89
C GLY A 221 -22.02 -1.21 10.17
N LEU A 222 -21.03 -2.08 9.95
CA LEU A 222 -21.12 -3.52 10.24
C LEU A 222 -20.98 -3.85 11.72
N ILE A 223 -20.18 -3.07 12.47
CA ILE A 223 -19.95 -3.25 13.91
C ILE A 223 -21.14 -2.73 14.74
N GLY A 224 -22.01 -1.91 14.13
CA GLY A 224 -23.17 -1.31 14.78
C GLY A 224 -22.82 -0.04 15.58
N GLU A 225 -21.66 0.56 15.34
CA GLU A 225 -21.27 1.86 15.91
C GLU A 225 -21.58 2.95 14.88
N SER A 226 -22.87 3.27 14.73
CA SER A 226 -23.27 4.51 14.06
C SER A 226 -22.91 5.70 14.96
N GLU A 227 -21.68 6.20 14.87
CA GLU A 227 -21.48 7.62 15.09
C GLU A 227 -22.15 8.35 13.93
N THR A 228 -23.32 8.90 14.21
CA THR A 228 -24.03 9.86 13.39
C THR A 228 -23.08 11.00 13.00
N LEU A 229 -22.46 10.91 11.83
CA LEU A 229 -21.99 12.09 11.11
C LEU A 229 -23.23 12.84 10.62
N GLU A 230 -23.79 13.65 11.50
CA GLU A 230 -24.63 14.78 11.11
C GLU A 230 -23.82 15.59 10.09
N MET A 231 -24.24 15.50 8.83
CA MET A 231 -23.96 16.54 7.85
C MET A 231 -24.62 17.82 8.40
N ASN A 232 -23.85 18.59 9.17
CA ASN A 232 -24.15 19.99 9.44
C ASN A 232 -24.05 20.74 8.12
N ASN A 233 -25.18 20.73 7.42
CA ASN A 233 -25.56 21.71 6.44
C ASN A 233 -25.91 22.97 7.24
N ASP A 234 -24.93 23.83 7.50
CA ASP A 234 -25.10 25.28 7.71
C ASP A 234 -23.78 25.91 8.19
N ASN A 235 -23.13 26.65 7.31
CA ASN A 235 -22.91 28.09 7.52
C ASN A 235 -22.24 28.71 6.29
N ALA A 236 -23.09 29.38 5.51
CA ALA A 236 -22.69 30.52 4.70
C ALA A 236 -22.12 31.62 5.61
N TRP A 237 -20.98 32.21 5.24
CA TRP A 237 -20.65 33.62 5.46
C TRP A 237 -19.60 34.07 4.42
N TYR A 238 -20.09 34.85 3.44
CA TYR A 238 -19.45 35.72 2.45
C TYR A 238 -18.45 35.16 1.42
#